data_AF-A0A1Y0KZA1-F1
#
_entry.id   AF-A0A1Y0KZA1-F1
#
_cell.length_a   1.000
_cell.length_b   1.000
_cell.length_c   1.000
_cell.angle_alpha   90.00
_cell.angle_beta   90.00
_cell.angle_gamma   90.00
#
_symmetry.space_group_name_H-M   'P 1'
#
loop_
_entity.id
_entity.type
_entity.pdbx_description
1 polymer ?
#
loop_
_entity_poly.entity_id
_entity_poly.type
_entity_poly.pdbx_seq_one_letter_code
_entity_poly.pdbx_strand_id
1 'polypeptide(L)'
;MSGIKFILKMMPVAALTSIPATVVSCGKENNMVEVYSLDRTNGKPGTNFENSGITIIDKTKVERYSLEEALPEGICKITFYFKDGTFDNTQNKWWSGYKHQYIAYFKDILGLDYNEE
;
A
#
# COMPACT_ATOMS: atom_id res chain seq x y z
N MET A 1 -26.10 36.41 -64.39
CA MET A 1 -26.44 35.61 -63.19
C MET A 1 -25.45 34.47 -63.11
N SER A 2 -24.40 34.61 -62.29
CA SER A 2 -23.39 33.56 -62.08
C SER A 2 -23.52 33.03 -60.66
N GLY A 3 -23.85 31.74 -60.55
CA GLY A 3 -24.04 31.04 -59.30
C GLY A 3 -22.74 30.92 -58.50
N ILE A 4 -22.83 31.22 -57.21
CA ILE A 4 -21.73 31.10 -56.26
C ILE A 4 -21.58 29.61 -55.90
N LYS A 5 -20.46 29.01 -56.29
CA LYS A 5 -20.04 27.66 -55.87
C LYS A 5 -19.57 27.70 -54.41
N PHE A 6 -20.29 27.05 -53.51
CA PHE A 6 -19.85 26.79 -52.14
C PHE A 6 -18.77 25.69 -52.16
N ILE A 7 -17.54 26.04 -51.78
CA ILE A 7 -16.45 25.07 -51.59
C ILE A 7 -16.36 24.77 -50.10
N LEU A 8 -16.85 23.59 -49.70
CA LEU A 8 -16.75 23.06 -48.34
C LEU A 8 -15.28 22.66 -48.09
N LYS A 9 -14.52 23.50 -47.39
CA LYS A 9 -13.16 23.16 -46.95
C LYS A 9 -13.25 22.19 -45.77
N MET A 10 -12.90 20.93 -46.01
CA MET A 10 -12.65 19.96 -44.93
C MET A 10 -11.39 20.37 -44.17
N MET A 11 -11.50 20.60 -42.87
CA MET A 11 -10.35 20.79 -42.00
C MET A 11 -9.67 19.44 -41.73
N PRO A 12 -8.34 19.34 -41.77
CA PRO A 12 -7.64 18.13 -41.36
C PRO A 12 -7.75 17.98 -39.83
N VAL A 13 -8.34 16.86 -39.39
CA VAL A 13 -8.28 16.41 -38.00
C VAL A 13 -6.82 16.02 -37.72
N ALA A 14 -6.13 16.81 -36.90
CA ALA A 14 -4.83 16.42 -36.37
C ALA A 14 -5.04 15.27 -35.39
N ALA A 15 -4.56 14.07 -35.74
CA ALA A 15 -4.48 12.95 -34.83
C ALA A 15 -3.45 13.28 -33.73
N LEU A 16 -3.93 13.61 -32.54
CA LEU A 16 -3.10 13.66 -31.33
C LEU A 16 -2.71 12.22 -30.98
N THR A 17 -1.52 11.79 -31.40
CA THR A 17 -0.90 10.59 -30.86
C THR A 17 -0.57 10.85 -29.40
N SER A 18 -1.34 10.26 -28.47
CA SER A 18 -0.96 10.24 -27.07
C SER A 18 0.31 9.42 -26.93
N ILE A 19 1.41 10.10 -26.62
CA ILE A 19 2.63 9.42 -26.19
C ILE A 19 2.31 8.86 -24.81
N PRO A 20 2.48 7.55 -24.54
CA PRO A 20 2.35 7.04 -23.18
C PRO A 20 3.42 7.73 -22.34
N ALA A 21 2.98 8.54 -21.38
CA ALA A 21 3.86 9.11 -20.37
C ALA A 21 4.47 7.94 -19.59
N THR A 22 5.72 7.63 -19.89
CA THR A 22 6.54 6.78 -19.04
C THR A 22 6.86 7.63 -17.81
N VAL A 23 6.01 7.51 -16.79
CA VAL A 23 6.25 8.11 -15.48
C VAL A 23 7.39 7.32 -14.86
N VAL A 24 8.62 7.78 -15.09
CA VAL A 24 9.79 7.31 -14.33
C VAL A 24 9.68 7.98 -12.97
N SER A 25 9.19 7.22 -11.99
CA SER A 25 9.08 7.69 -10.61
C SER A 25 10.47 7.77 -9.98
N CYS A 26 11.01 8.98 -9.92
CA CYS A 26 12.26 9.25 -9.24
C CYS A 26 12.09 9.10 -7.71
N GLY A 27 12.54 7.98 -7.14
CA GLY A 27 13.16 7.92 -5.81
C GLY A 27 12.29 7.87 -4.55
N LYS A 28 10.94 7.89 -4.65
CA LYS A 28 10.06 7.75 -3.46
C LYS A 28 9.54 6.33 -3.20
N GLU A 29 9.65 5.43 -4.18
CA GLU A 29 8.98 4.12 -4.14
C GLU A 29 9.69 3.09 -3.25
N ASN A 30 10.97 3.30 -2.91
CA ASN A 30 11.75 2.32 -2.12
C ASN A 30 11.43 2.29 -0.61
N ASN A 31 10.65 3.26 -0.12
CA ASN A 31 10.34 3.39 1.31
C ASN A 31 8.91 2.98 1.67
N MET A 32 8.02 2.88 0.69
CA MET A 32 6.65 2.42 0.91
C MET A 32 6.63 0.89 0.95
N VAL A 33 5.98 0.33 1.96
CA VAL A 33 5.80 -1.13 2.07
C VAL A 33 4.32 -1.44 2.25
N GLU A 34 3.88 -2.47 1.55
CA GLU A 34 2.56 -3.06 1.72
C GLU A 34 2.59 -4.02 2.91
N VAL A 35 1.66 -3.83 3.84
CA VAL A 35 1.49 -4.69 5.01
C VAL A 35 0.34 -5.64 4.73
N TYR A 36 0.54 -6.92 5.01
CA TYR A 36 -0.40 -7.99 4.71
C TYR A 36 -0.86 -8.72 5.97
N SER A 37 -2.05 -9.31 5.91
CA SER A 37 -2.48 -10.33 6.87
C SER A 37 -1.66 -11.61 6.68
N LEU A 38 -1.42 -12.32 7.78
CA LEU A 38 -0.61 -13.53 7.78
C LEU A 38 -1.50 -14.77 7.88
N ASP A 39 -1.11 -15.82 7.17
CA ASP A 39 -1.70 -17.13 7.39
C ASP A 39 -1.30 -17.65 8.79
N ARG A 40 -2.28 -17.90 9.64
CA ARG A 40 -2.04 -18.35 11.03
C ARG A 40 -1.31 -19.70 11.12
N THR A 41 -1.37 -20.54 10.09
CA THR A 41 -0.78 -21.88 10.09
C THR A 41 0.71 -21.84 9.72
N ASN A 42 1.11 -21.00 8.77
CA ASN A 42 2.48 -20.97 8.25
C ASN A 42 3.19 -19.62 8.38
N GLY A 43 2.52 -18.58 8.87
CA GLY A 43 3.05 -17.24 9.11
C GLY A 43 3.39 -16.45 7.85
N LYS A 44 3.03 -16.93 6.65
CA LYS A 44 3.33 -16.25 5.39
C LYS A 44 2.34 -15.11 5.14
N PRO A 45 2.79 -13.98 4.60
CA PRO A 45 1.90 -12.92 4.16
C PRO A 45 1.06 -13.38 2.97
N GLY A 46 -0.17 -12.86 2.90
CA GLY A 46 -0.97 -12.96 1.68
C GLY A 46 -0.27 -12.30 0.49
N THR A 47 -0.61 -12.74 -0.73
CA THR A 47 0.07 -12.30 -1.97
C THR A 47 -0.76 -11.32 -2.79
N ASN A 48 -1.98 -11.01 -2.36
CA ASN A 48 -2.90 -10.12 -3.09
C ASN A 48 -3.41 -9.03 -2.13
N PHE A 49 -3.05 -7.78 -2.40
CA PHE A 49 -3.37 -6.66 -1.54
C PHE A 49 -4.88 -6.39 -1.43
N GLU A 50 -5.67 -6.66 -2.48
CA GLU A 50 -7.13 -6.46 -2.45
C GLU A 50 -7.81 -7.40 -1.45
N ASN A 51 -7.26 -8.59 -1.23
CA ASN A 51 -7.83 -9.61 -0.36
C ASN A 51 -7.18 -9.68 1.03
N SER A 52 -5.90 -9.32 1.12
CA SER A 52 -5.08 -9.53 2.32
C SER A 52 -4.26 -8.30 2.73
N GLY A 53 -4.39 -7.18 2.01
CA GLY A 53 -3.75 -5.92 2.34
C GLY A 53 -4.35 -5.30 3.59
N ILE A 54 -3.48 -4.88 4.49
CA ILE A 54 -3.81 -4.18 5.74
C ILE A 54 -3.71 -2.67 5.53
N THR A 55 -2.53 -2.23 5.08
CA THR A 55 -2.18 -0.81 4.90
C THR A 55 -0.93 -0.69 4.03
N ILE A 56 -0.64 0.52 3.56
CA ILE A 56 0.63 0.86 2.90
C ILE A 56 1.29 1.95 3.74
N ILE A 57 2.50 1.70 4.23
CA ILE A 57 3.19 2.60 5.16
C ILE A 57 4.59 2.97 4.66
N ASP A 58 5.03 4.18 5.00
CA ASP A 58 6.42 4.61 4.80
C ASP A 58 7.28 4.08 5.95
N LYS A 59 8.07 3.03 5.68
CA LYS A 59 8.87 2.35 6.72
C LYS A 59 9.89 3.26 7.41
N THR A 60 10.28 4.36 6.77
CA THR A 60 11.26 5.30 7.35
C THR A 60 10.66 6.20 8.43
N LYS A 61 9.32 6.30 8.46
CA LYS A 61 8.56 7.11 9.41
C LYS A 61 8.06 6.32 10.61
N VAL A 62 7.96 5.00 10.50
CA VAL A 62 7.56 4.14 11.63
C VAL A 62 8.65 4.20 12.69
N GLU A 63 8.25 4.51 13.92
CA GLU A 63 9.12 4.54 15.08
C GLU A 63 9.05 3.21 15.85
N ARG A 64 7.82 2.74 16.10
CA ARG A 64 7.52 1.50 16.83
C ARG A 64 6.14 0.98 16.44
N TYR A 65 5.81 -0.22 16.91
CA TYR A 65 4.50 -0.83 16.73
C TYR A 65 4.05 -1.58 17.98
N SER A 66 2.75 -1.75 18.14
CA SER A 66 2.15 -2.62 19.16
C SER A 66 1.32 -3.73 18.54
N LEU A 67 1.25 -4.85 19.24
CA LEU A 67 0.51 -6.05 18.88
C LEU A 67 -0.33 -6.49 20.07
N GLU A 68 -1.63 -6.53 19.88
CA GLU A 68 -2.58 -7.17 20.81
C GLU A 68 -3.06 -8.46 20.17
N GLU A 69 -2.98 -9.58 20.87
CA GLU A 69 -3.29 -10.91 20.34
C GLU A 69 -4.53 -11.49 21.03
N ALA A 70 -5.46 -12.03 20.23
CA ALA A 70 -6.57 -12.82 20.74
C ALA A 70 -6.24 -14.31 20.55
N LEU A 71 -6.03 -15.00 21.67
CA LEU A 71 -5.83 -16.44 21.74
C LEU A 71 -7.14 -17.13 22.15
N PRO A 72 -7.52 -18.25 21.50
CA PRO A 72 -6.73 -19.05 20.55
C PRO A 72 -6.93 -18.69 19.06
N GLU A 73 -7.65 -17.61 18.75
CA GLU A 73 -8.16 -17.30 17.40
C GLU A 73 -7.05 -17.10 16.35
N GLY A 74 -5.86 -16.70 16.79
CA GLY A 74 -4.71 -16.46 15.92
C GLY A 74 -4.90 -15.19 15.09
N ILE A 75 -5.37 -14.14 15.75
CA ILE A 75 -5.57 -12.82 15.18
C ILE A 75 -4.87 -11.77 16.04
N CYS A 76 -4.34 -10.74 15.40
CA CYS A 76 -3.69 -9.61 16.06
C CYS A 76 -4.32 -8.28 15.65
N LYS A 77 -4.44 -7.38 16.62
CA LYS A 77 -4.65 -5.96 16.37
C LYS A 77 -3.29 -5.28 16.29
N ILE A 78 -3.10 -4.47 15.25
CA ILE A 78 -1.81 -3.87 14.90
C ILE A 78 -1.96 -2.35 14.98
N THR A 79 -1.05 -1.70 15.70
CA THR A 79 -0.92 -0.23 15.67
C THR A 79 0.51 0.17 15.35
N PHE A 80 0.68 1.01 14.33
CA PHE A 80 1.95 1.65 14.00
C PHE A 80 2.00 3.05 14.60
N TYR A 81 3.12 3.40 15.24
CA TYR A 81 3.39 4.73 15.77
C TYR A 81 4.48 5.38 14.92
N PHE A 82 4.23 6.61 14.47
CA PHE A 82 5.13 7.33 13.59
C PHE A 82 5.93 8.39 14.35
N LYS A 83 7.10 8.74 13.81
CA LYS A 83 8.03 9.74 14.39
C LYS A 83 7.44 11.15 14.52
N ASP A 84 6.36 11.45 13.79
CA ASP A 84 5.65 12.73 13.89
C ASP A 84 4.58 12.73 15.00
N GLY A 85 4.46 11.64 15.76
CA GLY A 85 3.49 11.45 16.84
C GLY A 85 2.13 10.95 16.37
N THR A 86 1.90 10.77 15.07
CA THR A 86 0.68 10.16 14.55
C THR A 86 0.71 8.64 14.68
N PHE A 87 -0.44 8.00 14.50
CA PHE A 87 -0.55 6.53 14.52
C PHE A 87 -1.52 6.02 13.45
N ASP A 88 -1.28 4.78 12.98
CA ASP A 88 -2.21 4.01 12.17
C ASP A 88 -2.61 2.75 12.96
N ASN A 89 -3.87 2.66 13.38
CA ASN A 89 -4.43 1.50 14.10
C ASN A 89 -4.96 0.41 13.16
N THR A 90 -4.56 0.47 11.89
CA THR A 90 -4.91 -0.37 10.75
C THR A 90 -6.39 -0.74 10.69
N GLN A 91 -7.21 0.31 10.61
CA GLN A 91 -8.66 0.26 10.43
C GLN A 91 -9.44 -0.23 11.66
N ASN A 92 -8.80 -0.29 12.84
CA ASN A 92 -9.41 -0.81 14.07
C ASN A 92 -9.98 -2.24 13.90
N LYS A 93 -9.26 -3.07 13.14
CA LYS A 93 -9.61 -4.47 12.84
C LYS A 93 -8.60 -5.44 13.45
N TRP A 94 -9.06 -6.68 13.61
CA TRP A 94 -8.20 -7.82 13.91
C TRP A 94 -7.80 -8.50 12.61
N TRP A 95 -6.51 -8.77 12.46
CA TRP A 95 -5.93 -9.38 11.27
C TRP A 95 -5.44 -10.78 11.58
N SER A 96 -5.62 -11.71 10.64
CA SER A 96 -5.09 -13.07 10.78
C SER A 96 -3.57 -13.05 10.96
N GLY A 97 -3.08 -13.85 11.91
CA GLY A 97 -1.66 -13.96 12.27
C GLY A 97 -1.46 -13.90 13.78
N TYR A 98 -0.58 -14.74 14.30
CA TYR A 98 -0.16 -14.72 15.70
C TYR A 98 0.88 -13.62 15.94
N LYS A 99 1.01 -13.18 17.20
CA LYS A 99 1.93 -12.11 17.62
C LYS A 99 3.36 -12.41 17.17
N HIS A 100 3.85 -13.63 17.43
CA HIS A 100 5.20 -14.04 17.07
C HIS A 100 5.47 -14.03 15.55
N GLN A 101 4.45 -14.28 14.73
CA GLN A 101 4.56 -14.22 13.26
C GLN A 101 4.70 -12.77 12.80
N TYR A 102 3.89 -11.87 13.35
CA TYR A 102 3.98 -10.45 13.07
C TYR A 102 5.30 -9.82 13.54
N ILE A 103 5.85 -10.26 14.67
CA ILE A 103 7.18 -9.84 15.13
C ILE A 103 8.25 -10.17 14.09
N ALA A 104 8.29 -11.41 13.60
CA ALA A 104 9.24 -11.82 12.58
C ALA A 104 9.02 -11.07 11.24
N TYR A 105 7.76 -10.92 10.83
CA TYR A 105 7.39 -10.23 9.61
C TYR A 105 7.79 -8.75 9.62
N PHE A 106 7.48 -8.03 10.70
CA PHE A 106 7.82 -6.61 10.81
C PHE A 106 9.32 -6.36 10.96
N LYS A 107 10.06 -7.31 11.54
CA LYS A 107 11.52 -7.25 11.53
C LYS A 107 12.08 -7.31 10.10
N ASP A 108 11.51 -8.16 9.25
CA ASP A 108 11.92 -8.30 7.85
C ASP A 108 11.58 -7.05 7.01
N ILE A 109 10.32 -6.61 7.05
CA ILE A 109 9.85 -5.54 6.14
C ILE A 109 10.12 -4.11 6.65
N LEU A 110 10.19 -3.92 7.96
CA LEU A 110 10.42 -2.60 8.59
C LEU A 110 11.81 -2.46 9.22
N GLY A 111 12.52 -3.56 9.48
CA GLY A 111 13.78 -3.54 10.23
C GLY A 111 13.62 -3.29 11.73
N LEU A 112 12.38 -3.22 12.23
CA LEU A 112 12.07 -2.87 13.62
C LEU A 112 12.10 -4.10 14.53
N ASP A 113 12.73 -3.97 15.68
CA ASP A 113 12.64 -4.96 16.75
C ASP A 113 11.36 -4.74 17.57
N TYR A 114 10.83 -5.84 18.11
CA TYR A 114 9.71 -5.77 19.03
C TYR A 114 10.20 -5.45 20.43
N ASN A 115 9.70 -4.37 21.01
CA ASN A 115 9.88 -4.04 22.42
C ASN A 115 8.53 -4.21 23.11
N GLU A 116 8.46 -5.08 24.11
CA GLU A 116 7.31 -5.12 25.02
C GLU A 116 7.33 -3.85 25.87
N GLU A 117 6.33 -2.99 25.67
CA GLU A 117 6.01 -1.89 26.59
C GLU A 117 5.22 -2.41 27.79
#